data_AF-A0A7S4L4N0-F1
#
_entry.id   AF-A0A7S4L4N0-F1
#
_cell.length_a   1.000
_cell.length_b   1.000
_cell.length_c   1.000
_cell.angle_alpha   90.00
_cell.angle_beta   90.00
_cell.angle_gamma   90.00
#
_symmetry.space_group_name_H-M   'P 1'
#
loop_
_entity.id
_entity.type
_entity.pdbx_description
1 polymer ?
#
loop_
_entity_poly.entity_id
_entity_poly.type
_entity_poly.pdbx_seq_one_letter_code
_entity_poly.pdbx_strand_id
1 'polypeptide(L)'
;RQSFRVEIPANFDSGECRVQVWDWDRFDEDDHMGNAIVQISRGKLGTTELDGEHDIYFPDTMETVRNSKGENSKIRLKFLYYPAGSSEDKDSDSLCSSSTGSLANKLDPV
;
A
#
# COMPACT_ATOMS: atom_id res chain seq x y z
N ARG A 1 -2.32 8.60 2.10
CA ARG A 1 -2.03 7.27 1.52
C ARG A 1 -0.86 6.69 2.28
N GLN A 2 -1.05 5.55 2.95
CA GLN A 2 0.03 4.83 3.63
C GLN A 2 0.54 3.69 2.73
N SER A 3 1.75 3.21 2.96
CA SER A 3 2.35 2.14 2.16
C SER A 3 3.17 1.23 3.06
N PHE A 4 3.04 -0.06 2.84
CA PHE A 4 3.71 -1.11 3.60
C PHE A 4 4.48 -1.98 2.61
N ARG A 5 5.67 -2.43 3.01
CA ARG A 5 6.48 -3.37 2.24
C ARG A 5 6.66 -4.63 3.05
N VAL A 6 6.41 -5.76 2.41
CA VAL A 6 6.53 -7.09 3.03
C VAL A 6 7.36 -7.94 2.09
N GLU A 7 8.36 -8.62 2.63
CA GLU A 7 9.13 -9.60 1.88
C GLU A 7 8.30 -10.88 1.76
N ILE A 8 8.15 -11.39 0.55
CA ILE A 8 7.47 -12.66 0.30
C ILE A 8 8.48 -13.76 -0.02
N PRO A 9 8.32 -14.98 0.53
CA PRO A 9 9.18 -16.10 0.19
C PRO A 9 9.23 -16.38 -1.32
N ALA A 10 10.38 -16.81 -1.82
CA ALA A 10 10.55 -17.08 -3.26
C ALA A 10 9.60 -18.17 -3.80
N ASN A 11 9.16 -19.07 -2.94
CA ASN A 11 8.20 -20.14 -3.21
C ASN A 11 6.74 -19.76 -2.91
N PHE A 12 6.44 -18.49 -2.64
CA PHE A 12 5.07 -18.02 -2.50
C PHE A 12 4.33 -18.13 -3.84
N ASP A 13 3.18 -18.77 -3.82
CA ASP A 13 2.30 -18.94 -4.98
C ASP A 13 0.97 -18.21 -4.79
N SER A 14 0.29 -18.46 -3.68
CA SER A 14 -0.92 -17.73 -3.29
C SER A 14 -1.11 -17.69 -1.77
N GLY A 15 -1.93 -16.75 -1.31
CA GLY A 15 -2.25 -16.58 0.09
C GLY A 15 -3.28 -15.47 0.33
N GLU A 16 -3.71 -15.35 1.57
CA GLU A 16 -4.67 -14.35 2.01
C GLU A 16 -3.96 -13.14 2.62
N CYS A 17 -4.27 -11.94 2.14
CA CYS A 17 -3.98 -10.70 2.86
C CYS A 17 -5.24 -10.23 3.58
N ARG A 18 -5.18 -10.27 4.91
CA ARG A 18 -6.23 -9.78 5.79
C ARG A 18 -5.82 -8.40 6.32
N VAL A 19 -6.67 -7.42 6.08
CA VAL A 19 -6.53 -6.06 6.63
C VAL A 19 -7.62 -5.86 7.67
N GLN A 20 -7.23 -5.53 8.89
CA GLN A 20 -8.14 -5.25 9.99
C GLN A 20 -8.27 -3.74 10.16
N VAL A 21 -9.50 -3.26 10.31
CA VAL A 21 -9.83 -1.85 10.51
C VAL A 21 -10.29 -1.68 11.95
N TRP A 22 -9.61 -0.80 12.66
CA TRP A 22 -9.85 -0.52 14.07
C TRP A 22 -10.24 0.95 14.21
N ASP A 23 -11.25 1.24 15.02
CA ASP A 23 -11.54 2.58 15.48
C ASP A 23 -10.65 2.86 16.69
N TRP A 24 -9.83 3.91 16.59
CA TRP A 24 -8.87 4.22 17.62
C TRP A 24 -9.49 5.18 18.63
N ASP A 25 -9.58 4.74 19.88
CA ASP A 25 -10.12 5.53 20.96
C ASP A 25 -9.03 5.92 21.96
N ARG A 26 -8.99 7.21 22.30
CA ARG A 26 -7.94 7.74 23.19
C ARG A 26 -8.12 7.29 24.64
N PHE A 27 -9.35 7.00 25.05
CA PHE A 27 -9.75 6.80 26.44
C PHE A 27 -10.35 5.43 26.72
N ASP A 28 -10.54 4.61 25.69
CA ASP A 28 -11.11 3.27 25.78
C ASP A 28 -10.25 2.28 24.96
N GLU A 29 -10.62 1.00 24.97
CA GLU A 29 -10.01 0.00 24.09
C GLU A 29 -10.38 0.25 22.62
N ASP A 30 -9.45 -0.03 21.70
CA ASP A 30 -9.69 0.13 20.27
C ASP A 30 -10.76 -0.86 19.79
N ASP A 31 -11.78 -0.35 19.11
CA ASP A 31 -12.91 -1.15 18.63
C ASP A 31 -12.61 -1.77 17.26
N HIS A 32 -12.69 -3.10 17.16
CA HIS A 32 -12.50 -3.81 15.88
C HIS A 32 -13.72 -3.61 14.97
N MET A 33 -13.62 -2.69 14.01
CA MET A 33 -14.71 -2.38 13.09
C MET A 33 -14.96 -3.49 12.06
N GLY A 34 -13.90 -4.14 11.57
CA GLY A 34 -14.03 -5.23 10.61
C GLY A 34 -12.77 -5.57 9.82
N ASN A 35 -12.93 -6.54 8.91
CA ASN A 35 -11.86 -7.11 8.10
C ASN A 35 -12.12 -6.92 6.60
N ALA A 36 -11.09 -6.58 5.84
CA ALA A 36 -11.05 -6.76 4.39
C ALA A 36 -10.13 -7.93 4.06
N ILE A 37 -10.58 -8.80 3.15
CA ILE A 37 -9.86 -10.02 2.77
C ILE A 37 -9.56 -9.97 1.28
N VAL A 38 -8.28 -10.09 0.92
CA VAL A 38 -7.82 -10.12 -0.47
C VAL A 38 -7.03 -11.39 -0.73
N GLN A 39 -7.45 -12.16 -1.74
CA GLN A 39 -6.70 -13.31 -2.21
C GLN A 39 -5.58 -12.85 -3.13
N ILE A 40 -4.35 -12.98 -2.64
CA ILE A 40 -3.14 -12.65 -3.38
C ILE A 40 -2.64 -13.92 -4.05
N SER A 41 -2.31 -13.82 -5.33
CA SER A 41 -1.57 -14.87 -6.04
C SER A 41 -0.46 -14.23 -6.85
N ARG A 42 0.68 -14.92 -6.97
CA ARG A 42 1.86 -14.43 -7.66
C ARG A 42 1.55 -14.02 -9.11
N GLY A 43 0.68 -14.76 -9.78
CA GLY A 43 0.24 -14.45 -11.15
C GLY A 43 -0.60 -13.18 -11.29
N LYS A 44 -1.17 -12.66 -10.19
CA LYS A 44 -2.01 -11.46 -10.17
C LYS A 44 -1.31 -10.24 -9.58
N LEU A 45 -0.13 -10.41 -9.00
CA LEU A 45 0.65 -9.31 -8.45
C LEU A 45 1.06 -8.31 -9.54
N GLY A 46 0.82 -7.01 -9.29
CA GLY A 46 1.07 -5.94 -10.27
C GLY A 46 0.01 -5.82 -11.38
N THR A 47 -1.05 -6.65 -11.35
CA THR A 47 -2.20 -6.51 -12.25
C THR A 47 -3.25 -5.57 -11.64
N THR A 48 -4.10 -5.00 -12.49
CA THR A 48 -5.23 -4.18 -12.05
C THR A 48 -6.30 -4.98 -11.29
N GLU A 49 -6.26 -6.32 -11.30
CA GLU A 49 -7.25 -7.15 -10.59
C GLU A 49 -7.14 -7.04 -9.06
N LEU A 50 -5.94 -6.81 -8.54
CA LEU A 50 -5.71 -6.65 -7.10
C LEU A 50 -5.84 -5.19 -6.65
N ASP A 51 -5.85 -4.26 -7.60
CA ASP A 51 -5.93 -2.83 -7.32
C ASP A 51 -7.39 -2.38 -7.33
N GLY A 52 -8.00 -2.25 -6.15
CA GLY A 52 -9.45 -2.00 -6.09
C GLY A 52 -9.98 -1.58 -4.74
N GLU A 53 -11.29 -1.40 -4.72
CA GLU A 53 -12.08 -1.26 -3.50
C GLU A 53 -12.51 -2.66 -3.03
N HIS A 54 -12.33 -2.92 -1.75
CA HIS A 54 -12.70 -4.16 -1.09
C HIS A 54 -13.68 -3.85 0.02
N ASP A 55 -14.76 -4.63 0.11
CA ASP A 55 -15.72 -4.49 1.18
C ASP A 55 -15.09 -4.87 2.52
N ILE A 56 -15.54 -4.19 3.58
CA ILE A 56 -15.16 -4.50 4.96
C ILE A 56 -16.30 -5.30 5.58
N TYR A 57 -15.95 -6.41 6.24
CA TYR A 57 -16.89 -7.32 6.87
C TYR A 57 -16.74 -7.31 8.38
N PHE A 58 -17.85 -7.44 9.12
CA PHE A 58 -17.80 -7.60 10.56
C PHE A 58 -17.00 -8.87 10.93
N PRO A 59 -16.25 -8.84 12.05
CA PRO A 59 -15.34 -9.93 12.41
C PRO A 59 -16.02 -11.29 12.59
N ASP A 60 -17.26 -11.29 13.12
CA ASP A 60 -17.92 -12.51 13.56
C ASP A 60 -18.99 -13.02 12.58
N THR A 61 -19.54 -12.14 11.74
CA THR A 61 -20.75 -12.46 10.95
C THR A 61 -20.52 -12.53 9.45
N MET A 62 -19.36 -12.10 8.95
CA MET A 62 -19.09 -11.89 7.52
C MET A 62 -20.11 -10.96 6.82
N GLU A 63 -20.92 -10.22 7.57
CA GLU A 63 -21.81 -9.21 7.00
C GLU A 63 -21.01 -7.96 6.66
N THR A 64 -21.35 -7.29 5.57
CA THR A 64 -20.70 -6.03 5.18
C THR A 64 -20.98 -4.95 6.22
N VAL A 65 -19.93 -4.29 6.71
CA VAL A 65 -20.04 -3.11 7.56
C VAL A 65 -20.75 -2.01 6.76
N ARG A 66 -21.75 -1.35 7.37
CA ARG A 66 -22.49 -0.26 6.74
C ARG A 66 -22.41 1.01 7.54
N ASN A 67 -22.38 2.15 6.85
CA ASN A 67 -22.45 3.45 7.49
C ASN A 67 -23.91 3.83 7.86
N SER A 68 -24.09 4.97 8.53
CA SER A 68 -25.41 5.48 8.93
C SER A 68 -26.36 5.81 7.76
N LYS A 69 -25.85 5.87 6.53
CA LYS A 69 -26.62 6.03 5.30
C LYS A 69 -27.00 4.70 4.65
N GLY A 70 -26.58 3.58 5.23
CA GLY A 70 -26.81 2.24 4.71
C GLY A 70 -25.88 1.82 3.56
N GLU A 71 -24.82 2.58 3.29
CA GLU A 71 -23.82 2.25 2.26
C GLU A 71 -22.78 1.29 2.83
N ASN A 72 -22.30 0.35 2.00
CA ASN A 72 -21.24 -0.58 2.41
C ASN A 72 -19.90 0.16 2.58
N SER A 73 -19.23 -0.09 3.69
CA SER A 73 -17.89 0.40 3.98
C SER A 73 -16.87 -0.36 3.12
N LYS A 74 -15.96 0.40 2.50
CA LYS A 74 -14.94 -0.14 1.61
C LYS A 74 -13.56 0.41 1.94
N ILE A 75 -12.53 -0.38 1.68
CA ILE A 75 -11.12 0.04 1.72
C ILE A 75 -10.51 -0.09 0.33
N ARG A 76 -9.73 0.91 -0.09
CA ARG A 76 -9.00 0.86 -1.36
C ARG A 76 -7.58 0.37 -1.12
N LEU A 77 -7.24 -0.78 -1.70
CA LEU A 77 -5.93 -1.40 -1.60
C LEU A 77 -5.23 -1.41 -2.97
N LYS A 78 -3.91 -1.32 -2.94
CA LYS A 78 -3.06 -1.37 -4.14
C LYS A 78 -1.89 -2.30 -3.87
N PHE A 79 -1.68 -3.31 -4.72
CA PHE A 79 -0.63 -4.30 -4.55
C PHE A 79 0.44 -4.15 -5.63
N LEU A 80 1.65 -3.82 -5.19
CA LEU A 80 2.83 -3.71 -6.05
C LEU A 80 3.78 -4.85 -5.72
N TYR A 81 4.41 -5.43 -6.74
CA TYR A 81 5.37 -6.51 -6.60
C TYR A 81 6.66 -6.19 -7.35
N TYR A 82 7.78 -6.43 -6.66
CA TYR A 82 9.12 -6.16 -7.15
C TYR A 82 9.93 -7.44 -6.98
N PRO A 83 10.25 -8.17 -8.07
CA PRO A 83 11.09 -9.35 -7.97
C PRO A 83 12.52 -8.95 -7.57
N ALA A 84 13.11 -9.67 -6.61
CA ALA A 84 14.50 -9.46 -6.22
C ALA A 84 15.41 -9.70 -7.44
N GLY A 85 16.06 -8.65 -7.93
CA GLY A 85 16.98 -8.70 -9.08
C GLY A 85 16.46 -8.10 -10.39
N SER A 86 15.27 -7.51 -10.44
CA SER A 86 14.92 -6.63 -11.56
C SER A 86 15.79 -5.37 -11.50
N SER A 87 16.68 -5.19 -12.47
CA SER A 87 17.57 -4.02 -12.62
C SER A 87 16.85 -2.70 -12.97
N GLU A 88 15.58 -2.56 -12.59
CA GLU A 88 14.78 -1.35 -12.78
C GLU A 88 14.90 -0.38 -11.58
N ASP A 89 15.91 -0.57 -10.73
CA ASP A 89 16.37 0.45 -9.77
C ASP A 89 17.21 1.54 -10.48
N LYS A 90 16.60 2.21 -11.45
CA LYS A 90 17.10 3.49 -11.95
C LYS A 90 15.99 4.53 -11.95
N ASP A 91 16.24 5.55 -11.15
CA ASP A 91 15.67 6.90 -11.22
C ASP A 91 14.29 7.12 -10.58
N SER A 92 14.26 7.11 -9.24
CA SER A 92 13.29 7.94 -8.51
C SER A 92 13.84 8.55 -7.21
N ASP A 93 15.11 8.98 -7.22
CA ASP A 93 15.72 9.81 -6.17
C ASP A 93 16.02 11.24 -6.70
N SER A 94 15.06 11.86 -7.40
CA SER A 94 15.22 13.21 -8.00
C SER A 94 14.33 14.28 -7.34
N LEU A 95 13.85 14.11 -6.11
CA LEU A 95 13.08 15.14 -5.42
C LEU A 95 13.45 15.23 -3.93
N CYS A 96 14.73 15.49 -3.64
CA CYS A 96 15.18 16.22 -2.46
C CYS A 96 16.71 16.38 -2.49
N SER A 97 17.21 17.37 -3.23
CA SER A 97 18.49 18.00 -2.87
C SER A 97 18.40 19.48 -3.17
N SER A 98 18.09 20.19 -2.10
CA SER A 98 18.15 21.63 -1.94
C SER A 98 19.48 22.17 -2.46
N SER A 99 19.37 23.29 -3.16
CA SER A 99 20.44 24.17 -3.61
C SER A 99 21.59 24.36 -2.62
N THR A 100 22.79 23.94 -3.02
CA THR A 100 24.04 24.55 -2.56
C THR A 100 24.76 25.10 -3.78
N GLY A 101 24.82 26.43 -3.85
CA GLY A 101 25.53 27.14 -4.91
C GLY A 101 27.02 26.84 -4.91
N SER A 102 27.61 26.84 -6.11
CA SER A 102 29.05 26.94 -6.27
C SER A 102 29.34 27.87 -7.45
N LEU A 103 29.80 29.07 -7.12
CA LEU A 103 30.49 29.98 -8.01
C LEU A 103 31.78 29.31 -8.52
N ALA A 104 31.96 29.23 -9.83
CA ALA A 104 33.27 28.94 -10.41
C ALA A 104 33.46 29.73 -11.70
N ASN A 105 34.45 30.61 -11.65
CA ASN A 105 34.91 31.54 -12.67
C ASN A 105 35.22 30.83 -14.00
N LYS A 106 34.85 31.47 -15.12
CA LYS A 106 35.35 31.11 -16.44
C LYS A 106 36.26 32.23 -16.95
N LEU A 107 37.53 31.90 -17.06
CA LEU A 107 38.60 32.69 -17.67
C LEU A 107 38.38 32.76 -19.20
N ASP A 108 38.60 33.96 -19.76
CA ASP A 108 38.64 34.22 -21.19
C ASP A 108 39.89 33.61 -21.86
N PRO A 109 39.81 33.17 -23.12
CA PRO A 109 40.98 32.97 -23.96
C PRO A 109 41.21 34.14 -24.93
N VAL A 110 42.51 34.35 -25.19
CA VAL A 110 43.20 35.40 -25.96
C VAL A 110 42.69 35.58 -27.39
#